data_AF-A0AA37T7T0-F1
#
_entry.id   AF-A0AA37T7T0-F1
#
_cell.length_a   1.000
_cell.length_b   1.000
_cell.length_c   1.000
_cell.angle_alpha   90.00
_cell.angle_beta   90.00
_cell.angle_gamma   90.00
#
_symmetry.space_group_name_H-M   'P 1'
#
loop_
_entity.id
_entity.type
_entity.pdbx_description
1 polymer ?
#
loop_
_entity_poly.entity_id
_entity_poly.type
_entity_poly.pdbx_seq_one_letter_code
_entity_poly.pdbx_strand_id
1 'polypeptide(L)'
;MSTPGNGFYSAHLAHVNENNAVICTEDIHNQQGALLLKKGSRFNVDKARIIAQHKLSKPIEQSINIENSVSGKELYQFMLQLAPSAPGLAPIISGDENYCYALNEACQLYDKHLLLRQKLTVMSERFPKLYQKAIFGALTALSIGKELLSTKVITSEACQAAVIAALFRDVGFLHINPDFIEAHEITPEITRQKQAHPVIASKILEMIPSLPKSISEAALNHHESTDGTGYPKGKFGSELSVASQIVAISDTIIDFYARYAEHGEYTNTLISSALMFNQGVHFQKVHNAAARLVKRFPNAHCHLPENCPTHQYITERHTLLYHHFIELRDFTWFVLDDIAHSKKRNAIASLIGRMSISINSSGVLQPEYQVWLENTCSFSNREDQHLIWRSEVIYDEISMQLDQLKRLLAEAAPMQWKEKYETQKEMNLKKYRVNMNNSNNVA
;
A
#
# COMPACT_ATOMS: atom_id res chain seq x y z
N MET A 1 -2.05 30.68 -1.90
CA MET A 1 -2.32 29.24 -1.71
C MET A 1 -3.26 29.07 -0.51
N SER A 2 -4.52 28.77 -0.78
CA SER A 2 -5.54 28.41 0.22
C SER A 2 -5.13 27.10 0.90
N THR A 3 -5.36 26.99 2.21
CA THR A 3 -5.18 25.73 2.96
C THR A 3 -6.06 24.65 2.34
N PRO A 4 -5.50 23.56 1.80
CA PRO A 4 -6.29 22.40 1.38
C PRO A 4 -6.64 21.63 2.65
N GLY A 5 -7.92 21.44 2.98
CA GLY A 5 -8.24 20.45 4.04
C GLY A 5 -9.63 20.50 4.69
N ASN A 6 -10.30 21.65 4.75
CA ASN A 6 -11.58 21.72 5.48
C ASN A 6 -12.79 21.34 4.63
N GLY A 7 -12.74 21.55 3.32
CA GLY A 7 -13.90 21.35 2.43
C GLY A 7 -14.44 19.92 2.46
N PHE A 8 -13.61 18.94 2.09
CA PHE A 8 -14.06 17.55 1.98
C PHE A 8 -14.45 16.93 3.32
N TYR A 9 -13.64 17.13 4.37
CA TYR A 9 -13.99 16.60 5.69
C TYR A 9 -15.27 17.22 6.25
N SER A 10 -15.49 18.53 6.06
CA SER A 10 -16.75 19.16 6.47
C SER A 10 -17.96 18.62 5.70
N ALA A 11 -17.82 18.31 4.41
CA ALA A 11 -18.89 17.67 3.64
C ALA A 11 -19.20 16.26 4.16
N HIS A 12 -18.18 15.48 4.54
CA HIS A 12 -18.38 14.18 5.18
C HIS A 12 -19.12 14.29 6.51
N LEU A 13 -18.76 15.26 7.35
CA LEU A 13 -19.46 15.52 8.61
C LEU A 13 -20.93 15.90 8.41
N ALA A 14 -21.23 16.73 7.40
CA ALA A 14 -22.60 17.09 7.07
C ALA A 14 -23.45 15.88 6.64
N HIS A 15 -22.84 14.93 5.94
CA HIS A 15 -23.53 13.70 5.56
C HIS A 15 -23.73 12.75 6.74
N VAL A 16 -22.71 12.57 7.59
CA VAL A 16 -22.85 11.79 8.84
C VAL A 16 -24.01 12.34 9.68
N ASN A 17 -24.17 13.67 9.74
CA ASN A 17 -25.27 14.34 10.43
C ASN A 17 -26.68 13.97 9.93
N GLU A 18 -26.83 13.37 8.75
CA GLU A 18 -28.13 12.89 8.24
C GLU A 18 -28.67 11.74 9.11
N ASN A 19 -27.80 10.86 9.61
CA ASN A 19 -28.18 9.68 10.37
C ASN A 19 -27.59 9.62 11.80
N ASN A 20 -26.56 10.41 12.08
CA ASN A 20 -25.81 10.41 13.32
C ASN A 20 -25.42 11.84 13.69
N ALA A 21 -26.03 12.41 14.74
CA ALA A 21 -25.96 13.85 14.97
C ALA A 21 -24.52 14.35 15.12
N VAL A 22 -24.16 15.35 14.33
CA VAL A 22 -22.87 16.05 14.43
C VAL A 22 -23.13 17.44 14.99
N ILE A 23 -22.56 17.73 16.16
CA ILE A 23 -22.87 18.93 16.93
C ILE A 23 -21.59 19.72 17.20
N CYS A 24 -21.66 21.04 17.06
CA CYS A 24 -20.57 21.94 17.42
C CYS A 24 -20.37 21.96 18.95
N THR A 25 -19.20 21.59 19.43
CA THR A 25 -18.89 21.54 20.87
C THR A 25 -18.56 22.92 21.46
N GLU A 26 -18.25 23.88 20.60
CA GLU A 26 -17.90 25.26 20.91
C GLU A 26 -18.27 26.21 19.76
N ASP A 27 -18.09 27.52 19.98
CA ASP A 27 -18.24 28.53 18.93
C ASP A 27 -17.06 28.42 17.93
N ILE A 28 -17.39 28.22 16.66
CA ILE A 28 -16.40 28.07 15.58
C ILE A 28 -16.16 29.43 14.93
N HIS A 29 -14.89 29.83 14.87
CA HIS A 29 -14.46 31.11 14.33
C HIS A 29 -13.51 30.93 13.14
N ASN A 30 -13.48 31.93 12.24
CA ASN A 30 -12.42 32.03 11.25
C ASN A 30 -11.12 32.58 11.87
N GLN A 31 -10.01 32.60 11.10
CA GLN A 31 -8.72 33.14 11.56
C GLN A 31 -8.76 34.63 11.92
N GLN A 32 -9.73 35.37 11.42
CA GLN A 32 -9.96 36.79 11.74
C GLN A 32 -10.82 36.99 13.00
N GLY A 33 -11.24 35.91 13.67
CA GLY A 33 -12.08 35.96 14.87
C GLY A 33 -13.56 36.14 14.60
N ALA A 34 -14.01 36.13 13.34
CA ALA A 34 -15.43 36.20 13.03
C ALA A 34 -16.11 34.85 13.35
N LEU A 35 -17.22 34.91 14.07
CA LEU A 35 -18.03 33.74 14.39
C LEU A 35 -18.70 33.19 13.12
N LEU A 36 -18.48 31.91 12.86
CA LEU A 36 -19.10 31.18 11.74
C LEU A 36 -20.28 30.35 12.22
N LEU A 37 -20.11 29.58 13.30
CA LEU A 37 -21.14 28.69 13.85
C LEU A 37 -21.17 28.76 15.37
N LYS A 38 -22.37 28.74 15.96
CA LYS A 38 -22.57 28.72 17.42
C LYS A 38 -22.46 27.31 17.99
N LYS A 39 -21.91 27.19 19.21
CA LYS A 39 -21.97 25.98 20.03
C LYS A 39 -23.38 25.40 20.08
N GLY A 40 -23.50 24.08 20.03
CA GLY A 40 -24.79 23.36 20.02
C GLY A 40 -25.46 23.28 18.65
N SER A 41 -24.93 23.98 17.65
CA SER A 41 -25.40 23.86 16.26
C SER A 41 -25.21 22.45 15.72
N ARG A 42 -26.29 21.84 15.18
CA ARG A 42 -26.18 20.69 14.27
C ARG A 42 -25.43 21.06 13.00
N PHE A 43 -24.57 20.18 12.50
CA PHE A 43 -23.67 20.45 11.37
C PHE A 43 -24.26 19.88 10.07
N ASN A 44 -25.04 20.70 9.34
CA ASN A 44 -25.68 20.30 8.08
C ASN A 44 -24.88 20.77 6.84
N VAL A 45 -25.41 20.47 5.65
CA VAL A 45 -24.77 20.79 4.36
C VAL A 45 -24.48 22.30 4.19
N ASP A 46 -25.40 23.17 4.59
CA ASP A 46 -25.20 24.62 4.48
C ASP A 46 -24.07 25.10 5.40
N LYS A 47 -23.98 24.55 6.61
CA LYS A 47 -22.88 24.86 7.55
C LYS A 47 -21.55 24.32 7.05
N ALA A 48 -21.52 23.13 6.44
CA ALA A 48 -20.32 22.64 5.77
C ALA A 48 -19.86 23.58 4.64
N ARG A 49 -20.79 24.13 3.83
CA ARG A 49 -20.48 25.13 2.80
C ARG A 49 -19.85 26.39 3.39
N ILE A 50 -20.37 26.90 4.51
CA ILE A 50 -19.81 28.05 5.23
C ILE A 50 -18.38 27.73 5.69
N ILE A 51 -18.16 26.57 6.32
CA ILE A 51 -16.84 26.16 6.82
C ILE A 51 -15.84 25.99 5.68
N ALA A 52 -16.23 25.40 4.56
CA ALA A 52 -15.37 25.18 3.40
C ALA A 52 -14.84 26.48 2.78
N GLN A 53 -15.58 27.59 2.92
CA GLN A 53 -15.21 28.90 2.38
C GLN A 53 -14.25 29.69 3.28
N HIS A 54 -14.00 29.24 4.52
CA HIS A 54 -13.24 29.99 5.50
C HIS A 54 -12.03 29.22 6.03
N LYS A 55 -10.95 29.95 6.30
CA LYS A 55 -9.84 29.43 7.11
C LYS A 55 -10.23 29.52 8.58
N LEU A 56 -10.33 28.36 9.25
CA LEU A 56 -10.73 28.29 10.65
C LEU A 56 -9.59 28.66 11.60
N SER A 57 -9.92 29.14 12.79
CA SER A 57 -8.96 29.40 13.88
C SER A 57 -8.28 28.11 14.37
N LYS A 58 -8.99 26.98 14.32
CA LYS A 58 -8.49 25.62 14.53
C LYS A 58 -9.19 24.61 13.63
N PRO A 59 -8.62 23.41 13.40
CA PRO A 59 -9.24 22.38 12.57
C PRO A 59 -10.65 22.03 13.04
N ILE A 60 -11.58 21.83 12.09
CA ILE A 60 -13.00 21.63 12.39
C ILE A 60 -13.23 20.42 13.32
N GLU A 61 -12.44 19.36 13.15
CA GLU A 61 -12.47 18.16 13.95
C GLU A 61 -12.24 18.36 15.46
N GLN A 62 -11.69 19.49 15.90
CA GLN A 62 -11.51 19.81 17.32
C GLN A 62 -12.74 20.49 17.93
N SER A 63 -13.68 20.95 17.11
CA SER A 63 -14.83 21.77 17.51
C SER A 63 -16.18 21.11 17.23
N ILE A 64 -16.17 19.81 16.91
CA ILE A 64 -17.36 19.02 16.63
C ILE A 64 -17.32 17.71 17.42
N ASN A 65 -18.50 17.13 17.65
CA ASN A 65 -18.67 15.81 18.21
C ASN A 65 -19.72 15.04 17.39
N ILE A 66 -19.52 13.74 17.24
CA ILE A 66 -20.49 12.81 16.65
C ILE A 66 -21.16 12.05 17.78
N GLU A 67 -22.49 12.09 17.85
CA GLU A 67 -23.29 11.52 18.94
C GLU A 67 -22.99 10.04 19.18
N ASN A 68 -23.06 9.22 18.13
CA ASN A 68 -22.80 7.79 18.18
C ASN A 68 -21.49 7.48 17.46
N SER A 69 -20.36 7.68 18.14
CA SER A 69 -19.05 7.31 17.59
C SER A 69 -18.70 5.86 17.90
N VAL A 70 -18.16 5.13 16.92
CA VAL A 70 -17.70 3.74 17.06
C VAL A 70 -16.82 3.61 18.32
N SER A 71 -17.30 2.85 19.30
CA SER A 71 -16.59 2.57 20.55
C SER A 71 -15.51 1.50 20.37
N GLY A 72 -14.55 1.43 21.29
CA GLY A 72 -13.56 0.35 21.30
C GLY A 72 -14.19 -1.04 21.39
N LYS A 73 -15.33 -1.17 22.09
CA LYS A 73 -16.08 -2.42 22.16
C LYS A 73 -16.68 -2.79 20.80
N GLU A 74 -17.34 -1.84 20.12
CA GLU A 74 -17.91 -2.07 18.79
C GLU A 74 -16.81 -2.37 17.77
N LEU A 75 -15.69 -1.65 17.82
CA LEU A 75 -14.53 -1.90 16.97
C LEU A 75 -13.99 -3.31 17.16
N TYR A 76 -13.79 -3.75 18.42
CA TYR A 76 -13.35 -5.09 18.74
C TYR A 76 -14.30 -6.16 18.20
N GLN A 77 -15.62 -5.99 18.41
CA GLN A 77 -16.61 -6.92 17.89
C GLN A 77 -16.62 -6.97 16.36
N PHE A 78 -16.50 -5.81 15.69
CA PHE A 78 -16.45 -5.75 14.25
C PHE A 78 -15.18 -6.40 13.68
N MET A 79 -14.03 -6.20 14.33
CA MET A 79 -12.77 -6.87 14.00
C MET A 79 -12.89 -8.40 14.10
N LEU A 80 -13.54 -8.91 15.15
CA LEU A 80 -13.82 -10.34 15.28
C LEU A 80 -14.83 -10.85 14.25
N GLN A 81 -15.85 -10.06 13.90
CA GLN A 81 -16.82 -10.42 12.87
C GLN A 81 -16.23 -10.44 11.47
N LEU A 82 -15.27 -9.56 11.18
CA LEU A 82 -14.54 -9.55 9.91
C LEU A 82 -13.43 -10.58 9.84
N ALA A 83 -12.93 -11.09 10.97
CA ALA A 83 -11.85 -12.08 11.00
C ALA A 83 -12.14 -13.34 10.15
N PRO A 84 -13.36 -13.91 10.13
CA PRO A 84 -13.74 -14.99 9.21
C PRO A 84 -13.72 -14.59 7.73
N SER A 85 -14.12 -13.37 7.42
CA SER A 85 -14.10 -12.82 6.05
C SER A 85 -12.71 -12.36 5.62
N ALA A 86 -11.82 -12.15 6.58
CA ALA A 86 -10.43 -11.83 6.33
C ALA A 86 -9.67 -13.12 5.97
N PRO A 87 -8.83 -13.10 4.95
CA PRO A 87 -8.23 -14.29 4.37
C PRO A 87 -7.28 -14.91 5.38
N GLY A 88 -7.71 -16.02 5.98
CA GLY A 88 -6.87 -16.82 6.86
C GLY A 88 -6.44 -16.24 8.17
N LEU A 89 -7.08 -15.14 8.54
CA LEU A 89 -6.96 -14.63 9.89
C LEU A 89 -7.87 -15.38 10.85
N ALA A 90 -8.98 -15.96 10.37
CA ALA A 90 -9.93 -16.70 11.22
C ALA A 90 -9.27 -17.77 12.12
N PRO A 91 -8.41 -18.69 11.61
CA PRO A 91 -7.77 -19.70 12.46
C PRO A 91 -6.77 -19.10 13.46
N ILE A 92 -6.15 -17.97 13.10
CA ILE A 92 -5.18 -17.25 13.94
C ILE A 92 -5.89 -16.54 15.08
N ILE A 93 -7.04 -15.93 14.80
CA ILE A 93 -7.81 -15.11 15.74
C ILE A 93 -8.62 -16.00 16.69
N SER A 94 -9.28 -17.02 16.16
CA SER A 94 -10.20 -17.87 16.93
C SER A 94 -9.48 -18.85 17.87
N GLY A 95 -8.20 -19.14 17.61
CA GLY A 95 -7.42 -20.14 18.33
C GLY A 95 -6.38 -19.60 19.33
N ASP A 96 -6.28 -18.28 19.50
CA ASP A 96 -5.20 -17.65 20.26
C ASP A 96 -5.72 -16.57 21.22
N GLU A 97 -5.87 -16.91 22.51
CA GLU A 97 -6.33 -15.99 23.56
C GLU A 97 -5.41 -14.75 23.68
N ASN A 98 -4.10 -14.92 23.48
CA ASN A 98 -3.17 -13.79 23.50
C ASN A 98 -3.41 -12.84 22.32
N TYR A 99 -4.00 -13.31 21.22
CA TYR A 99 -4.36 -12.47 20.08
C TYR A 99 -5.55 -11.58 20.46
N CYS A 100 -6.61 -12.19 20.98
CA CYS A 100 -7.79 -11.48 21.46
C CYS A 100 -7.43 -10.45 22.54
N TYR A 101 -6.52 -10.80 23.46
CA TYR A 101 -6.01 -9.86 24.46
C TYR A 101 -5.32 -8.63 23.83
N ALA A 102 -4.33 -8.85 22.96
CA ALA A 102 -3.61 -7.76 22.30
C ALA A 102 -4.52 -6.90 21.40
N LEU A 103 -5.50 -7.53 20.73
CA LEU A 103 -6.51 -6.84 19.94
C LEU A 103 -7.39 -5.95 20.82
N ASN A 104 -7.82 -6.45 21.98
CA ASN A 104 -8.60 -5.68 22.94
C ASN A 104 -7.78 -4.51 23.52
N GLU A 105 -6.50 -4.71 23.84
CA GLU A 105 -5.62 -3.60 24.28
C GLU A 105 -5.51 -2.49 23.23
N ALA A 106 -5.38 -2.85 21.94
CA ALA A 106 -5.41 -1.88 20.85
C ALA A 106 -6.75 -1.13 20.78
N CYS A 107 -7.88 -1.84 20.91
CA CYS A 107 -9.20 -1.22 20.93
C CYS A 107 -9.40 -0.28 22.13
N GLN A 108 -8.82 -0.60 23.29
CA GLN A 108 -8.82 0.28 24.46
C GLN A 108 -7.96 1.53 24.26
N LEU A 109 -6.79 1.42 23.61
CA LEU A 109 -6.00 2.59 23.24
C LEU A 109 -6.77 3.49 22.28
N TYR A 110 -7.38 2.91 21.25
CA TYR A 110 -8.27 3.63 20.32
C TYR A 110 -9.38 4.39 21.06
N ASP A 111 -10.07 3.73 21.99
CA ASP A 111 -11.26 4.29 22.65
C ASP A 111 -10.96 5.49 23.56
N LYS A 112 -9.72 5.61 24.04
CA LYS A 112 -9.26 6.76 24.85
C LYS A 112 -9.20 8.08 24.07
N HIS A 113 -9.18 8.03 22.75
CA HIS A 113 -8.96 9.21 21.91
C HIS A 113 -10.19 9.55 21.07
N LEU A 114 -10.94 10.58 21.47
CA LEU A 114 -12.17 11.02 20.80
C LEU A 114 -11.97 11.30 19.30
N LEU A 115 -10.83 11.89 18.92
CA LEU A 115 -10.55 12.19 17.52
C LEU A 115 -10.33 10.92 16.68
N LEU A 116 -9.76 9.84 17.26
CA LEU A 116 -9.68 8.54 16.58
C LEU A 116 -11.08 7.98 16.34
N ARG A 117 -11.93 8.01 17.37
CA ARG A 117 -13.33 7.55 17.28
C ARG A 117 -14.11 8.30 16.23
N GLN A 118 -14.00 9.63 16.22
CA GLN A 118 -14.63 10.49 15.24
C GLN A 118 -14.18 10.14 13.82
N LYS A 119 -12.87 10.06 13.56
CA LYS A 119 -12.34 9.80 12.22
C LYS A 119 -12.73 8.41 11.71
N LEU A 120 -12.69 7.40 12.58
CA LEU A 120 -13.07 6.05 12.20
C LEU A 120 -14.57 5.94 11.94
N THR A 121 -15.41 6.63 12.71
CA THR A 121 -16.87 6.71 12.48
C THR A 121 -17.20 7.37 11.14
N VAL A 122 -16.54 8.50 10.83
CA VAL A 122 -16.72 9.15 9.52
C VAL A 122 -16.28 8.20 8.40
N MET A 123 -15.16 7.50 8.55
CA MET A 123 -14.69 6.53 7.55
C MET A 123 -15.66 5.37 7.38
N SER A 124 -16.21 4.81 8.46
CA SER A 124 -17.15 3.68 8.39
C SER A 124 -18.46 4.03 7.70
N GLU A 125 -18.99 5.24 7.93
CA GLU A 125 -20.24 5.69 7.31
C GLU A 125 -20.03 6.14 5.85
N ARG A 126 -18.91 6.80 5.55
CA ARG A 126 -18.68 7.41 4.23
C ARG A 126 -17.97 6.49 3.24
N PHE A 127 -17.09 5.62 3.73
CA PHE A 127 -16.22 4.79 2.90
C PHE A 127 -16.16 3.36 3.47
N PRO A 128 -17.25 2.57 3.41
CA PRO A 128 -17.30 1.24 4.03
C PRO A 128 -16.19 0.29 3.53
N LYS A 129 -15.83 0.35 2.25
CA LYS A 129 -14.71 -0.42 1.69
C LYS A 129 -13.36 -0.01 2.28
N LEU A 130 -13.11 1.28 2.42
CA LEU A 130 -11.89 1.81 3.03
C LEU A 130 -11.81 1.42 4.51
N TYR A 131 -12.95 1.48 5.22
CA TYR A 131 -13.05 1.02 6.60
C TYR A 131 -12.74 -0.48 6.72
N GLN A 132 -13.29 -1.34 5.85
CA GLN A 132 -12.94 -2.77 5.82
C GLN A 132 -11.44 -3.00 5.55
N LYS A 133 -10.83 -2.26 4.61
CA LYS A 133 -9.38 -2.28 4.34
C LYS A 133 -8.55 -1.84 5.56
N ALA A 134 -9.03 -0.86 6.31
CA ALA A 134 -8.39 -0.40 7.54
C ALA A 134 -8.41 -1.49 8.62
N ILE A 135 -9.55 -2.14 8.81
CA ILE A 135 -9.72 -3.25 9.76
C ILE A 135 -8.84 -4.44 9.39
N PHE A 136 -8.87 -4.88 8.13
CA PHE A 136 -8.03 -5.98 7.67
C PHE A 136 -6.54 -5.66 7.88
N GLY A 137 -6.10 -4.43 7.56
CA GLY A 137 -4.72 -4.03 7.81
C GLY A 137 -4.33 -4.05 9.28
N ALA A 138 -5.21 -3.65 10.20
CA ALA A 138 -4.97 -3.74 11.64
C ALA A 138 -4.81 -5.20 12.10
N LEU A 139 -5.67 -6.11 11.61
CA LEU A 139 -5.60 -7.53 11.94
C LEU A 139 -4.33 -8.21 11.39
N THR A 140 -3.95 -7.89 10.15
CA THR A 140 -2.70 -8.37 9.54
C THR A 140 -1.47 -7.83 10.28
N ALA A 141 -1.47 -6.54 10.63
CA ALA A 141 -0.39 -5.92 11.39
C ALA A 141 -0.22 -6.58 12.77
N LEU A 142 -1.32 -6.89 13.46
CA LEU A 142 -1.27 -7.61 14.74
C LEU A 142 -0.72 -9.04 14.55
N SER A 143 -1.16 -9.77 13.53
CA SER A 143 -0.68 -11.13 13.25
C SER A 143 0.84 -11.17 13.01
N ILE A 144 1.35 -10.24 12.20
CA ILE A 144 2.79 -10.10 11.96
C ILE A 144 3.51 -9.66 13.23
N GLY A 145 2.97 -8.65 13.93
CA GLY A 145 3.54 -8.11 15.16
C GLY A 145 3.69 -9.16 16.27
N LYS A 146 2.71 -10.03 16.48
CA LYS A 146 2.76 -11.13 17.45
C LYS A 146 3.88 -12.13 17.16
N GLU A 147 4.05 -12.47 15.88
CA GLU A 147 5.13 -13.36 15.48
C GLU A 147 6.51 -12.72 15.69
N LEU A 148 6.61 -11.41 15.50
CA LEU A 148 7.83 -10.65 15.78
C LEU A 148 8.07 -10.44 17.28
N LEU A 149 7.01 -10.41 18.10
CA LEU A 149 7.09 -10.38 19.55
C LEU A 149 7.68 -11.68 20.11
N SER A 150 7.23 -12.84 19.62
CA SER A 150 7.75 -14.15 20.06
C SER A 150 9.25 -14.32 19.75
N THR A 151 9.75 -13.60 18.74
CA THR A 151 11.16 -13.57 18.34
C THR A 151 11.92 -12.34 18.85
N LYS A 152 11.32 -11.52 19.73
CA LYS A 152 11.90 -10.32 20.36
C LYS A 152 12.44 -9.29 19.35
N VAL A 153 11.83 -9.20 18.18
CA VAL A 153 12.20 -8.22 17.12
C VAL A 153 11.53 -6.87 17.35
N ILE A 154 10.39 -6.85 18.02
CA ILE A 154 9.59 -5.66 18.33
C ILE A 154 9.13 -5.70 19.80
N THR A 155 8.80 -4.56 20.38
CA THR A 155 8.18 -4.45 21.72
C THR A 155 6.65 -4.46 21.63
N SER A 156 5.97 -4.70 22.76
CA SER A 156 4.49 -4.69 22.79
C SER A 156 3.93 -3.34 22.36
N GLU A 157 4.54 -2.25 22.82
CA GLU A 157 4.15 -0.86 22.50
C GLU A 157 4.31 -0.58 21.00
N ALA A 158 5.40 -1.06 20.39
CA ALA A 158 5.62 -0.88 18.96
C ALA A 158 4.69 -1.78 18.11
N CYS A 159 4.32 -2.96 18.62
CA CYS A 159 3.28 -3.80 18.01
C CYS A 159 1.92 -3.10 18.05
N GLN A 160 1.50 -2.60 19.22
CA GLN A 160 0.26 -1.84 19.38
C GLN A 160 0.26 -0.59 18.49
N ALA A 161 1.41 0.09 18.38
CA ALA A 161 1.56 1.23 17.48
C ALA A 161 1.35 0.85 16.01
N ALA A 162 1.86 -0.31 15.58
CA ALA A 162 1.63 -0.81 14.22
C ALA A 162 0.15 -1.12 13.96
N VAL A 163 -0.57 -1.66 14.94
CA VAL A 163 -2.02 -1.95 14.81
C VAL A 163 -2.83 -0.66 14.65
N ILE A 164 -2.63 0.33 15.52
CA ILE A 164 -3.33 1.61 15.41
C ILE A 164 -2.90 2.35 14.14
N ALA A 165 -1.61 2.37 13.81
CA ALA A 165 -1.15 2.99 12.58
C ALA A 165 -1.76 2.35 11.34
N ALA A 166 -1.87 1.01 11.28
CA ALA A 166 -2.53 0.33 10.18
C ALA A 166 -4.02 0.71 10.09
N LEU A 167 -4.73 0.82 11.21
CA LEU A 167 -6.13 1.25 11.23
C LEU A 167 -6.34 2.69 10.71
N PHE A 168 -5.35 3.57 10.90
CA PHE A 168 -5.48 5.00 10.57
C PHE A 168 -4.60 5.46 9.40
N ARG A 169 -3.83 4.59 8.75
CA ARG A 169 -2.89 4.94 7.66
C ARG A 169 -3.55 5.74 6.52
N ASP A 170 -4.81 5.42 6.25
CA ASP A 170 -5.61 5.95 5.16
C ASP A 170 -6.59 7.07 5.60
N VAL A 171 -6.55 7.50 6.87
CA VAL A 171 -7.44 8.55 7.39
C VAL A 171 -7.25 9.90 6.66
N GLY A 172 -6.11 10.09 6.01
CA GLY A 172 -5.84 11.24 5.15
C GLY A 172 -6.78 11.34 3.95
N PHE A 173 -7.37 10.23 3.49
CA PHE A 173 -8.33 10.24 2.39
C PHE A 173 -9.62 11.01 2.73
N LEU A 174 -9.97 11.15 4.01
CA LEU A 174 -11.12 11.93 4.46
C LEU A 174 -10.99 13.45 4.18
N HIS A 175 -9.83 13.91 3.71
CA HIS A 175 -9.53 15.31 3.46
C HIS A 175 -9.15 15.61 1.99
N ILE A 176 -9.22 14.63 1.10
CA ILE A 176 -9.02 14.82 -0.34
C ILE A 176 -10.34 14.64 -1.09
N ASN A 177 -10.32 14.87 -2.41
CA ASN A 177 -11.51 14.66 -3.22
C ASN A 177 -11.97 13.19 -3.15
N PRO A 178 -13.19 12.87 -2.71
CA PRO A 178 -13.69 11.49 -2.62
C PRO A 178 -13.66 10.78 -3.97
N ASP A 179 -13.89 11.49 -5.08
CA ASP A 179 -13.86 10.91 -6.43
C ASP A 179 -12.47 10.36 -6.78
N PHE A 180 -11.42 10.85 -6.13
CA PHE A 180 -10.06 10.40 -6.38
C PHE A 180 -9.74 9.08 -5.68
N ILE A 181 -10.46 8.71 -4.61
CA ILE A 181 -10.14 7.50 -3.83
C ILE A 181 -10.26 6.25 -4.70
N GLU A 182 -11.41 6.08 -5.36
CA GLU A 182 -11.73 4.92 -6.21
C GLU A 182 -11.54 5.19 -7.72
N ALA A 183 -10.87 6.29 -8.09
CA ALA A 183 -10.64 6.63 -9.50
C ALA A 183 -9.88 5.51 -10.25
N HIS A 184 -10.48 5.02 -11.34
CA HIS A 184 -9.87 4.05 -12.25
C HIS A 184 -8.75 4.68 -13.10
N GLU A 185 -8.98 5.90 -13.59
CA GLU A 185 -7.97 6.65 -14.34
C GLU A 185 -7.01 7.36 -13.38
N ILE A 186 -5.71 7.09 -13.54
CA ILE A 186 -4.67 7.70 -12.73
C ILE A 186 -4.04 8.86 -13.51
N THR A 187 -4.48 10.08 -13.21
CA THR A 187 -3.85 11.32 -13.71
C THR A 187 -2.76 11.80 -12.76
N PRO A 188 -1.80 12.64 -13.21
CA PRO A 188 -0.76 13.20 -12.33
C PRO A 188 -1.33 13.95 -11.11
N GLU A 189 -2.49 14.60 -11.26
CA GLU A 189 -3.15 15.28 -10.14
C GLU A 189 -3.75 14.30 -9.14
N ILE A 190 -4.44 13.25 -9.63
CA ILE A 190 -4.97 12.16 -8.79
C ILE A 190 -3.81 11.48 -8.03
N THR A 191 -2.70 11.17 -8.72
CA THR A 191 -1.50 10.61 -8.09
C THR A 191 -0.96 11.51 -7.00
N ARG A 192 -0.81 12.82 -7.25
CA ARG A 192 -0.31 13.77 -6.26
C ARG A 192 -1.19 13.83 -5.02
N GLN A 193 -2.52 13.88 -5.20
CA GLN A 193 -3.44 13.92 -4.06
C GLN A 193 -3.47 12.60 -3.30
N LYS A 194 -3.45 11.45 -4.00
CA LYS A 194 -3.30 10.14 -3.36
C LYS A 194 -2.00 10.10 -2.56
N GLN A 195 -0.85 10.48 -3.13
CA GLN A 195 0.43 10.46 -2.41
C GLN A 195 0.52 11.44 -1.22
N ALA A 196 -0.41 12.41 -1.11
CA ALA A 196 -0.51 13.29 0.03
C ALA A 196 -1.20 12.65 1.25
N HIS A 197 -1.98 11.57 1.07
CA HIS A 197 -2.76 10.97 2.16
C HIS A 197 -1.93 10.52 3.38
N PRO A 198 -0.70 9.96 3.26
CA PRO A 198 0.08 9.55 4.44
C PRO A 198 0.54 10.77 5.24
N VAL A 199 0.84 11.87 4.56
CA VAL A 199 1.23 13.15 5.19
C VAL A 199 0.06 13.74 5.95
N ILE A 200 -1.13 13.72 5.35
CA ILE A 200 -2.36 14.22 6.00
C ILE A 200 -2.73 13.33 7.20
N ALA A 201 -2.68 12.00 7.03
CA ALA A 201 -2.95 11.04 8.10
C ALA A 201 -2.01 11.27 9.30
N SER A 202 -0.70 11.39 9.05
CA SER A 202 0.29 11.67 10.08
C SER A 202 0.00 12.97 10.83
N LYS A 203 -0.31 14.06 10.12
CA LYS A 203 -0.69 15.35 10.74
C LYS A 203 -1.95 15.24 11.61
N ILE A 204 -2.95 14.47 11.18
CA ILE A 204 -4.17 14.25 11.98
C ILE A 204 -3.84 13.52 13.28
N LEU A 205 -3.01 12.48 13.20
CA LEU A 205 -2.60 11.69 14.35
C LEU A 205 -1.71 12.50 15.32
N GLU A 206 -0.84 13.36 14.80
CA GLU A 206 0.01 14.26 15.60
C GLU A 206 -0.78 15.31 16.39
N MET A 207 -2.01 15.63 15.98
CA MET A 207 -2.89 16.55 16.73
C MET A 207 -3.50 15.90 17.98
N ILE A 208 -3.41 14.59 18.15
CA ILE A 208 -4.07 13.85 19.23
C ILE A 208 -3.18 13.87 20.48
N PRO A 209 -3.62 14.52 21.58
CA PRO A 209 -2.82 14.56 22.80
C PRO A 209 -2.54 13.15 23.34
N SER A 210 -1.29 12.94 23.77
CA SER A 210 -0.82 11.68 24.37
C SER A 210 -0.88 10.45 23.47
N LEU A 211 -1.18 10.60 22.17
CA LEU A 211 -1.06 9.50 21.22
C LEU A 211 0.43 9.24 20.94
N PRO A 212 0.93 7.99 21.06
CA PRO A 212 2.32 7.69 20.77
C PRO A 212 2.75 8.13 19.37
N LYS A 213 3.85 8.90 19.29
CA LYS A 213 4.40 9.40 18.01
C LYS A 213 4.75 8.29 17.01
N SER A 214 5.10 7.11 17.51
CA SER A 214 5.34 5.92 16.68
C SER A 214 4.14 5.56 15.79
N ILE A 215 2.91 5.90 16.20
CA ILE A 215 1.68 5.67 15.42
C ILE A 215 1.63 6.61 14.22
N SER A 216 1.82 7.92 14.42
CA SER A 216 1.82 8.89 13.32
C SER A 216 3.01 8.70 12.38
N GLU A 217 4.16 8.26 12.89
CA GLU A 217 5.33 7.92 12.09
C GLU A 217 5.11 6.66 11.24
N ALA A 218 4.52 5.60 11.81
CA ALA A 218 4.22 4.39 11.06
C ALA A 218 3.14 4.63 10.00
N ALA A 219 2.11 5.44 10.31
CA ALA A 219 1.10 5.86 9.34
C ALA A 219 1.71 6.76 8.24
N LEU A 220 2.69 7.61 8.54
CA LEU A 220 3.39 8.41 7.51
C LEU A 220 4.19 7.53 6.54
N ASN A 221 4.85 6.52 7.07
CA ASN A 221 5.87 5.75 6.35
C ASN A 221 5.33 4.44 5.74
N HIS A 222 4.01 4.22 5.70
CA HIS A 222 3.48 2.93 5.23
C HIS A 222 3.69 2.67 3.73
N HIS A 223 3.98 3.70 2.93
CA HIS A 223 4.42 3.58 1.54
C HIS A 223 5.94 3.69 1.37
N GLU A 224 6.71 3.73 2.47
CA GLU A 224 8.17 3.79 2.41
C GLU A 224 8.79 2.38 2.33
N SER A 225 9.73 2.21 1.42
CA SER A 225 10.46 0.97 1.19
C SER A 225 11.90 1.08 1.69
N THR A 226 12.49 -0.01 2.16
CA THR A 226 13.85 0.01 2.75
C THR A 226 14.96 0.42 1.77
N ASP A 227 14.69 0.32 0.46
CA ASP A 227 15.58 0.69 -0.64
C ASP A 227 15.41 2.15 -1.11
N GLY A 228 14.60 2.97 -0.42
CA GLY A 228 14.41 4.38 -0.72
C GLY A 228 13.50 4.67 -1.92
N THR A 229 12.88 3.66 -2.51
CA THR A 229 12.00 3.81 -3.69
C THR A 229 10.56 4.22 -3.34
N GLY A 230 10.22 4.18 -2.05
CA GLY A 230 8.92 4.56 -1.52
C GLY A 230 8.71 6.07 -1.38
N TYR A 231 7.56 6.44 -0.80
CA TYR A 231 7.13 7.83 -0.63
C TYR A 231 6.45 8.01 0.74
N PRO A 232 6.31 9.24 1.28
CA PRO A 232 6.54 10.56 0.65
C PRO A 232 7.98 11.11 0.72
N LYS A 233 8.87 10.52 1.53
CA LYS A 233 10.21 11.04 1.82
C LYS A 233 11.35 10.23 1.20
N GLY A 234 11.08 9.04 0.63
CA GLY A 234 12.11 8.19 0.02
C GLY A 234 13.14 7.74 1.06
N LYS A 235 12.65 7.20 2.17
CA LYS A 235 13.45 6.81 3.33
C LYS A 235 14.17 5.49 3.09
N PHE A 236 15.38 5.37 3.61
CA PHE A 236 16.13 4.11 3.61
C PHE A 236 15.94 3.36 4.93
N GLY A 237 16.24 2.07 4.95
CA GLY A 237 15.95 1.16 6.06
C GLY A 237 16.24 1.70 7.48
N SER A 238 17.37 2.36 7.73
CA SER A 238 17.69 2.92 9.05
C SER A 238 16.81 4.09 9.50
N GLU A 239 16.10 4.73 8.57
CA GLU A 239 15.16 5.83 8.81
C GLU A 239 13.72 5.34 9.12
N LEU A 240 13.51 4.01 9.12
CA LEU A 240 12.22 3.35 9.24
C LEU A 240 12.17 2.50 10.52
N SER A 241 11.02 2.54 11.20
CA SER A 241 10.78 1.68 12.36
C SER A 241 10.24 0.31 11.94
N VAL A 242 10.41 -0.70 12.79
CA VAL A 242 9.79 -2.02 12.57
C VAL A 242 8.27 -1.88 12.45
N ALA A 243 7.64 -1.02 13.25
CA ALA A 243 6.22 -0.71 13.14
C ALA A 243 5.84 -0.14 11.76
N SER A 244 6.62 0.80 11.22
CA SER A 244 6.40 1.33 9.86
C SER A 244 6.42 0.21 8.82
N GLN A 245 7.36 -0.72 8.93
CA GLN A 245 7.51 -1.83 7.99
C GLN A 245 6.44 -2.91 8.14
N ILE A 246 5.92 -3.13 9.35
CA ILE A 246 4.75 -3.99 9.58
C ILE A 246 3.54 -3.38 8.87
N VAL A 247 3.30 -2.07 9.01
CA VAL A 247 2.15 -1.41 8.35
C VAL A 247 2.32 -1.47 6.83
N ALA A 248 3.52 -1.19 6.31
CA ALA A 248 3.81 -1.22 4.89
C ALA A 248 3.53 -2.59 4.26
N ILE A 249 4.06 -3.67 4.84
CA ILE A 249 3.83 -5.02 4.28
C ILE A 249 2.38 -5.48 4.49
N SER A 250 1.70 -5.00 5.53
CA SER A 250 0.27 -5.28 5.73
C SER A 250 -0.58 -4.65 4.64
N ASP A 251 -0.26 -3.42 4.21
CA ASP A 251 -0.91 -2.77 3.08
C ASP A 251 -0.65 -3.52 1.77
N THR A 252 0.59 -3.93 1.53
CA THR A 252 0.98 -4.78 0.40
C THR A 252 0.18 -6.09 0.34
N ILE A 253 0.00 -6.78 1.48
CA ILE A 253 -0.79 -8.02 1.54
C ILE A 253 -2.25 -7.77 1.15
N ILE A 254 -2.85 -6.67 1.64
CA ILE A 254 -4.26 -6.36 1.33
C ILE A 254 -4.41 -6.04 -0.16
N ASP A 255 -3.49 -5.28 -0.73
CA ASP A 255 -3.50 -4.95 -2.16
C ASP A 255 -3.29 -6.19 -3.03
N PHE A 256 -2.41 -7.13 -2.62
CA PHE A 256 -2.28 -8.41 -3.31
C PHE A 256 -3.53 -9.26 -3.16
N TYR A 257 -4.16 -9.29 -1.98
CA TYR A 257 -5.38 -10.05 -1.81
C TYR A 257 -6.51 -9.49 -2.68
N ALA A 258 -6.71 -8.17 -2.70
CA ALA A 258 -7.70 -7.54 -3.55
C ALA A 258 -7.48 -7.83 -5.05
N ARG A 259 -6.22 -7.90 -5.49
CA ARG A 259 -5.86 -8.24 -6.88
C ARG A 259 -6.04 -9.71 -7.23
N TYR A 260 -5.74 -10.61 -6.30
CA TYR A 260 -5.65 -12.04 -6.61
C TYR A 260 -6.79 -12.88 -6.04
N ALA A 261 -7.71 -12.32 -5.25
CA ALA A 261 -8.81 -13.04 -4.61
C ALA A 261 -9.68 -13.84 -5.58
N GLU A 262 -9.85 -13.37 -6.82
CA GLU A 262 -10.64 -14.04 -7.86
C GLU A 262 -9.99 -15.33 -8.38
N HIS A 263 -8.73 -15.60 -8.03
CA HIS A 263 -7.99 -16.80 -8.45
C HIS A 263 -8.25 -18.03 -7.54
N GLY A 264 -9.26 -17.94 -6.67
CA GLY A 264 -9.74 -19.06 -5.86
C GLY A 264 -8.62 -19.70 -5.04
N GLU A 265 -8.40 -21.00 -5.23
CA GLU A 265 -7.44 -21.77 -4.43
C GLU A 265 -5.97 -21.36 -4.65
N TYR A 266 -5.66 -20.65 -5.72
CA TYR A 266 -4.30 -20.20 -6.04
C TYR A 266 -3.93 -18.88 -5.40
N THR A 267 -4.91 -18.14 -4.84
CA THR A 267 -4.74 -16.80 -4.27
C THR A 267 -3.50 -16.72 -3.37
N ASN A 268 -3.32 -17.64 -2.43
CA ASN A 268 -2.21 -17.58 -1.47
C ASN A 268 -0.85 -17.86 -2.12
N THR A 269 -0.81 -18.75 -3.11
CA THR A 269 0.41 -19.05 -3.85
C THR A 269 0.82 -17.88 -4.75
N LEU A 270 -0.15 -17.18 -5.35
CA LEU A 270 0.07 -15.98 -6.14
C LEU A 270 0.56 -14.82 -5.27
N ILE A 271 -0.10 -14.56 -4.13
CA ILE A 271 0.37 -13.56 -3.15
C ILE A 271 1.79 -13.90 -2.68
N SER A 272 2.06 -15.17 -2.38
CA SER A 272 3.40 -15.61 -1.98
C SER A 272 4.44 -15.35 -3.08
N SER A 273 4.10 -15.59 -4.34
CA SER A 273 4.98 -15.34 -5.48
C SER A 273 5.28 -13.84 -5.64
N ALA A 274 4.27 -12.98 -5.52
CA ALA A 274 4.43 -11.53 -5.57
C ALA A 274 5.26 -10.99 -4.38
N LEU A 275 5.05 -11.54 -3.18
CA LEU A 275 5.86 -11.19 -2.00
C LEU A 275 7.33 -11.60 -2.15
N MET A 276 7.62 -12.74 -2.78
CA MET A 276 9.00 -13.18 -3.01
C MET A 276 9.77 -12.22 -3.93
N PHE A 277 9.12 -11.68 -4.97
CA PHE A 277 9.74 -10.68 -5.85
C PHE A 277 10.03 -9.33 -5.17
N ASN A 278 9.33 -9.07 -4.07
CA ASN A 278 9.42 -7.86 -3.26
C ASN A 278 10.18 -8.03 -1.95
N GLN A 279 11.01 -9.06 -1.80
CA GLN A 279 11.69 -9.33 -0.54
C GLN A 279 12.59 -8.17 -0.05
N GLY A 280 13.27 -7.48 -0.95
CA GLY A 280 14.22 -6.43 -0.59
C GLY A 280 13.62 -5.04 -0.33
N VAL A 281 12.30 -4.86 -0.40
CA VAL A 281 11.63 -3.58 -0.07
C VAL A 281 11.22 -3.47 1.39
N HIS A 282 11.34 -4.56 2.16
CA HIS A 282 10.99 -4.63 3.57
C HIS A 282 12.12 -5.18 4.43
N PHE A 283 12.06 -4.94 5.74
CA PHE A 283 12.98 -5.62 6.67
C PHE A 283 12.80 -7.13 6.60
N GLN A 284 13.91 -7.86 6.43
CA GLN A 284 13.90 -9.32 6.22
C GLN A 284 13.07 -10.08 7.27
N LYS A 285 13.17 -9.71 8.55
CA LYS A 285 12.41 -10.38 9.62
C LYS A 285 10.90 -10.14 9.48
N VAL A 286 10.51 -8.92 9.09
CA VAL A 286 9.11 -8.54 8.85
C VAL A 286 8.57 -9.25 7.60
N HIS A 287 9.34 -9.27 6.51
CA HIS A 287 9.01 -10.02 5.29
C HIS A 287 8.81 -11.51 5.56
N ASN A 288 9.73 -12.14 6.29
CA ASN A 288 9.64 -13.56 6.63
C ASN A 288 8.38 -13.87 7.45
N ALA A 289 7.99 -13.00 8.39
CA ALA A 289 6.77 -13.16 9.17
C ALA A 289 5.51 -13.01 8.31
N ALA A 290 5.48 -12.00 7.43
CA ALA A 290 4.42 -11.83 6.44
C ALA A 290 4.29 -13.04 5.49
N ALA A 291 5.40 -13.57 4.98
CA ALA A 291 5.39 -14.74 4.10
C ALA A 291 4.85 -15.99 4.80
N ARG A 292 5.20 -16.21 6.08
CA ARG A 292 4.63 -17.31 6.89
C ARG A 292 3.15 -17.08 7.23
N LEU A 293 2.73 -15.84 7.40
CA LEU A 293 1.33 -15.48 7.56
C LEU A 293 0.52 -15.86 6.32
N VAL A 294 0.93 -15.41 5.13
CA VAL A 294 0.23 -15.71 3.86
C VAL A 294 0.16 -17.21 3.59
N LYS A 295 1.22 -17.98 3.89
CA LYS A 295 1.19 -19.45 3.75
C LYS A 295 0.15 -20.15 4.61
N ARG A 296 -0.31 -19.52 5.70
CA ARG A 296 -1.38 -20.03 6.57
C ARG A 296 -2.77 -19.63 6.11
N PHE A 297 -2.88 -18.79 5.09
CA PHE A 297 -4.19 -18.41 4.58
C PHE A 297 -4.88 -19.63 3.93
N PRO A 298 -6.20 -19.80 4.14
CA PRO A 298 -6.99 -20.81 3.46
C PRO A 298 -7.11 -20.39 2.01
N ASN A 299 -7.13 -21.39 1.14
CA ASN A 299 -7.40 -21.23 -0.27
C ASN A 299 -8.78 -20.56 -0.43
N ALA A 300 -8.89 -19.50 -1.25
CA ALA A 300 -10.18 -18.87 -1.49
C ALA A 300 -11.11 -19.87 -2.19
N HIS A 301 -12.43 -19.73 -1.99
CA HIS A 301 -13.40 -20.72 -2.44
C HIS A 301 -13.28 -21.02 -3.95
N CYS A 302 -13.36 -22.32 -4.25
CA CYS A 302 -12.97 -22.98 -5.49
C CYS A 302 -13.70 -22.49 -6.74
N HIS A 303 -13.11 -21.56 -7.49
CA HIS A 303 -13.26 -21.50 -8.95
C HIS A 303 -11.90 -21.10 -9.56
N LEU A 304 -11.45 -21.87 -10.55
CA LEU A 304 -10.41 -21.39 -11.47
C LEU A 304 -11.02 -20.21 -12.24
N PRO A 305 -10.30 -19.10 -12.45
CA PRO A 305 -10.78 -18.07 -13.37
C PRO A 305 -11.05 -18.72 -14.73
N GLU A 306 -12.19 -18.43 -15.33
CA GLU A 306 -12.63 -19.08 -16.58
C GLU A 306 -11.64 -18.83 -17.74
N ASN A 307 -10.89 -17.73 -17.68
CA ASN A 307 -9.95 -17.31 -18.71
C ASN A 307 -8.50 -17.42 -18.23
N CYS A 308 -7.93 -18.63 -18.26
CA CYS A 308 -6.49 -18.79 -18.09
C CYS A 308 -5.75 -18.15 -19.28
N PRO A 309 -4.69 -17.34 -19.05
CA PRO A 309 -3.90 -16.77 -20.12
C PRO A 309 -3.40 -17.85 -21.08
N THR A 310 -3.33 -17.54 -22.37
CA THR A 310 -2.77 -18.50 -23.33
C THR A 310 -1.26 -18.60 -23.16
N HIS A 311 -0.73 -19.79 -23.41
CA HIS A 311 0.71 -20.01 -23.46
C HIS A 311 1.43 -19.03 -24.41
N GLN A 312 0.84 -18.78 -25.58
CA GLN A 312 1.35 -17.82 -26.55
C GLN A 312 1.48 -16.42 -25.92
N TYR A 313 0.44 -15.96 -25.24
CA TYR A 313 0.44 -14.66 -24.56
C TYR A 313 1.54 -14.56 -23.48
N ILE A 314 1.71 -15.60 -22.66
CA ILE A 314 2.77 -15.63 -21.63
C ILE A 314 4.16 -15.60 -22.27
N THR A 315 4.35 -16.34 -23.36
CA THR A 315 5.63 -16.39 -24.09
C THR A 315 5.95 -15.04 -24.73
N GLU A 316 4.98 -14.40 -25.37
CA GLU A 316 5.13 -13.04 -25.93
C GLU A 316 5.45 -12.01 -24.83
N ARG A 317 4.77 -12.08 -23.69
CA ARG A 317 5.06 -11.22 -22.52
C ARG A 317 6.46 -11.47 -21.94
N HIS A 318 6.89 -12.73 -21.85
CA HIS A 318 8.23 -13.08 -21.39
C HIS A 318 9.30 -12.39 -22.25
N THR A 319 9.23 -12.57 -23.58
CA THR A 319 10.18 -11.97 -24.51
C THR A 319 10.21 -10.45 -24.39
N LEU A 320 9.04 -9.81 -24.33
CA LEU A 320 8.94 -8.35 -24.17
C LEU A 320 9.58 -7.87 -22.87
N LEU A 321 9.26 -8.51 -21.74
CA LEU A 321 9.76 -8.13 -20.43
C LEU A 321 11.26 -8.37 -20.29
N TYR A 322 11.77 -9.48 -20.83
CA TYR A 322 13.21 -9.73 -20.88
C TYR A 322 13.95 -8.60 -21.59
N HIS A 323 13.51 -8.23 -22.79
CA HIS A 323 14.14 -7.14 -23.55
C HIS A 323 14.04 -5.80 -22.83
N HIS A 324 12.87 -5.44 -22.33
CA HIS A 324 12.67 -4.22 -21.57
C HIS A 324 13.56 -4.16 -20.32
N PHE A 325 13.67 -5.26 -19.59
CA PHE A 325 14.51 -5.33 -18.40
C PHE A 325 15.98 -5.12 -18.73
N ILE A 326 16.51 -5.86 -19.70
CA ILE A 326 17.94 -5.74 -20.04
C ILE A 326 18.25 -4.35 -20.60
N GLU A 327 17.42 -3.81 -21.49
CA GLU A 327 17.59 -2.47 -22.04
C GLU A 327 17.61 -1.42 -20.93
N LEU A 328 16.61 -1.44 -20.06
CA LEU A 328 16.49 -0.45 -18.98
C LEU A 328 17.58 -0.63 -17.94
N ARG A 329 17.99 -1.87 -17.62
CA ARG A 329 19.11 -2.17 -16.72
C ARG A 329 20.41 -1.58 -17.23
N ASP A 330 20.77 -1.90 -18.47
CA ASP A 330 22.04 -1.48 -19.07
C ASP A 330 22.06 0.05 -19.21
N PHE A 331 20.93 0.63 -19.62
CA PHE A 331 20.78 2.08 -19.65
C PHE A 331 20.92 2.70 -18.25
N THR A 332 20.28 2.14 -17.23
CA THR A 332 20.35 2.63 -15.85
C THR A 332 21.80 2.67 -15.38
N TRP A 333 22.55 1.59 -15.57
CA TRP A 333 23.96 1.53 -15.19
C TRP A 333 24.82 2.52 -15.96
N PHE A 334 24.53 2.72 -17.26
CA PHE A 334 25.24 3.69 -18.09
C PHE A 334 25.06 5.13 -17.62
N VAL A 335 23.86 5.53 -17.19
CA VAL A 335 23.58 6.91 -16.77
C VAL A 335 23.76 7.16 -15.28
N LEU A 336 23.91 6.13 -14.45
CA LEU A 336 23.93 6.27 -12.99
C LEU A 336 25.06 7.18 -12.48
N ASP A 337 26.20 7.20 -13.17
CA ASP A 337 27.34 8.05 -12.85
C ASP A 337 27.13 9.52 -13.26
N ASP A 338 26.25 9.77 -14.24
CA ASP A 338 25.87 11.11 -14.66
C ASP A 338 24.75 11.73 -13.78
N ILE A 339 24.07 10.90 -12.97
CA ILE A 339 23.04 11.37 -12.04
C ILE A 339 23.72 11.93 -10.79
N ALA A 340 23.37 13.16 -10.42
CA ALA A 340 23.89 13.82 -9.21
C ALA A 340 23.62 12.98 -7.94
N HIS A 341 24.62 12.92 -7.06
CA HIS A 341 24.53 12.23 -5.77
C HIS A 341 23.33 12.74 -4.96
N SER A 342 22.36 11.85 -4.73
CA SER A 342 21.10 12.17 -4.08
C SER A 342 20.44 10.89 -3.55
N LYS A 343 19.46 11.02 -2.64
CA LYS A 343 18.62 9.89 -2.22
C LYS A 343 17.98 9.18 -3.40
N LYS A 344 17.56 9.95 -4.42
CA LYS A 344 16.93 9.42 -5.63
C LYS A 344 17.90 8.57 -6.47
N ARG A 345 19.15 9.02 -6.65
CA ARG A 345 20.21 8.20 -7.27
C ARG A 345 20.39 6.88 -6.55
N ASN A 346 20.46 6.91 -5.21
CA ASN A 346 20.64 5.71 -4.40
C ASN A 346 19.43 4.77 -4.51
N ALA A 347 18.22 5.32 -4.59
CA ALA A 347 16.99 4.53 -4.79
C ALA A 347 16.98 3.86 -6.17
N ILE A 348 17.38 4.58 -7.23
CA ILE A 348 17.54 4.02 -8.59
C ILE A 348 18.52 2.85 -8.58
N ALA A 349 19.71 3.05 -7.98
CA ALA A 349 20.73 2.02 -7.87
C ALA A 349 20.24 0.79 -7.09
N SER A 350 19.53 1.02 -5.98
CA SER A 350 19.01 -0.05 -5.13
C SER A 350 17.89 -0.83 -5.82
N LEU A 351 16.99 -0.14 -6.53
CA LEU A 351 15.91 -0.75 -7.31
C LEU A 351 16.48 -1.66 -8.40
N ILE A 352 17.37 -1.14 -9.26
CA ILE A 352 17.91 -1.97 -10.36
C ILE A 352 18.76 -3.14 -9.85
N GLY A 353 19.52 -2.93 -8.76
CA GLY A 353 20.28 -3.99 -8.10
C GLY A 353 19.38 -5.09 -7.55
N ARG A 354 18.33 -4.71 -6.80
CA ARG A 354 17.34 -5.64 -6.25
C ARG A 354 16.60 -6.40 -7.35
N MET A 355 16.13 -5.71 -8.39
CA MET A 355 15.48 -6.35 -9.55
C MET A 355 16.40 -7.36 -10.21
N SER A 356 17.67 -7.01 -10.43
CA SER A 356 18.65 -7.92 -11.02
C SER A 356 18.84 -9.19 -10.19
N ILE A 357 18.89 -9.05 -8.85
CA ILE A 357 18.97 -10.21 -7.96
C ILE A 357 17.70 -11.06 -8.04
N SER A 358 16.51 -10.46 -7.90
CA SER A 358 15.23 -11.20 -7.94
C SER A 358 15.00 -11.91 -9.27
N ILE A 359 15.28 -11.25 -10.40
CA ILE A 359 15.11 -11.82 -11.73
C ILE A 359 16.10 -12.96 -11.98
N ASN A 360 17.39 -12.76 -11.63
CA ASN A 360 18.40 -13.79 -11.85
C ASN A 360 18.18 -15.01 -10.93
N SER A 361 17.85 -14.79 -9.66
CA SER A 361 17.64 -15.88 -8.69
C SER A 361 16.35 -16.68 -8.91
N SER A 362 15.33 -16.06 -9.49
CA SER A 362 14.06 -16.75 -9.80
C SER A 362 14.12 -17.60 -11.07
N GLY A 363 15.05 -17.31 -11.99
CA GLY A 363 15.11 -17.96 -13.30
C GLY A 363 14.00 -17.56 -14.28
N VAL A 364 13.05 -16.70 -13.87
CA VAL A 364 11.77 -16.49 -14.58
C VAL A 364 11.89 -15.75 -15.93
N LEU A 365 13.01 -15.05 -16.14
CA LEU A 365 13.36 -14.38 -17.40
C LEU A 365 14.61 -15.00 -18.06
N GLN A 366 14.96 -16.24 -17.70
CA GLN A 366 16.10 -16.92 -18.32
C GLN A 366 15.65 -17.68 -19.58
N PRO A 367 16.52 -17.85 -20.59
CA PRO A 367 16.17 -18.54 -21.83
C PRO A 367 15.62 -19.95 -21.61
N GLU A 368 16.11 -20.67 -20.60
CA GLU A 368 15.65 -22.02 -20.25
C GLU A 368 14.18 -22.02 -19.81
N TYR A 369 13.73 -20.95 -19.16
CA TYR A 369 12.33 -20.78 -18.78
C TYR A 369 11.43 -20.55 -19.99
N GLN A 370 11.91 -19.81 -20.99
CA GLN A 370 11.22 -19.65 -22.27
C GLN A 370 11.10 -20.99 -23.02
N VAL A 371 12.19 -21.74 -23.11
CA VAL A 371 12.19 -23.08 -23.72
C VAL A 371 11.23 -24.01 -22.97
N TRP A 372 11.19 -23.93 -21.64
CA TRP A 372 10.23 -24.68 -20.83
C TRP A 372 8.79 -24.27 -21.14
N LEU A 373 8.49 -22.97 -21.21
CA LEU A 373 7.17 -22.47 -21.59
C LEU A 373 6.79 -23.06 -22.95
N GLU A 374 7.62 -22.87 -23.98
CA GLU A 374 7.41 -23.32 -25.36
C GLU A 374 7.18 -24.83 -25.52
N ASN A 375 7.84 -25.65 -24.69
CA ASN A 375 7.76 -27.12 -24.79
C ASN A 375 6.69 -27.77 -23.90
N THR A 376 6.01 -27.01 -23.02
CA THR A 376 4.96 -27.55 -22.15
C THR A 376 3.65 -27.67 -22.95
N CYS A 377 3.61 -28.68 -23.82
CA CYS A 377 2.55 -28.93 -24.79
C CYS A 377 1.32 -29.62 -24.16
N SER A 378 0.56 -28.93 -23.30
CA SER A 378 -0.90 -29.05 -23.15
C SER A 378 -1.32 -28.48 -21.79
N PHE A 379 -1.36 -27.15 -21.65
CA PHE A 379 -1.87 -26.44 -20.45
C PHE A 379 -3.37 -26.71 -20.14
N SER A 380 -3.89 -27.88 -20.51
CA SER A 380 -5.20 -28.43 -20.20
C SER A 380 -5.29 -29.06 -18.81
N ASN A 381 -4.16 -29.36 -18.15
CA ASN A 381 -4.17 -29.85 -16.77
C ASN A 381 -4.07 -28.68 -15.75
N ARG A 382 -4.47 -28.95 -14.51
CA ARG A 382 -4.58 -27.95 -13.43
C ARG A 382 -3.23 -27.40 -12.94
N GLU A 383 -2.17 -28.20 -13.02
CA GLU A 383 -0.84 -27.82 -12.54
C GLU A 383 -0.18 -26.82 -13.49
N ASP A 384 -0.34 -27.03 -14.80
CA ASP A 384 0.19 -26.16 -15.84
C ASP A 384 -0.51 -24.79 -15.83
N GLN A 385 -1.83 -24.75 -15.64
CA GLN A 385 -2.59 -23.50 -15.51
C GLN A 385 -2.14 -22.67 -14.31
N HIS A 386 -1.82 -23.32 -13.18
CA HIS A 386 -1.28 -22.65 -12.02
C HIS A 386 0.08 -21.99 -12.29
N LEU A 387 0.95 -22.69 -13.02
CA LEU A 387 2.26 -22.13 -13.40
C LEU A 387 2.10 -20.91 -14.31
N ILE A 388 1.17 -20.94 -15.27
CA ILE A 388 0.82 -19.78 -16.11
C ILE A 388 0.41 -18.57 -15.25
N TRP A 389 -0.54 -18.75 -14.34
CA TRP A 389 -0.98 -17.66 -13.46
C TRP A 389 0.15 -17.12 -12.59
N ARG A 390 1.01 -18.01 -12.10
CA ARG A 390 2.20 -17.60 -11.36
C ARG A 390 3.15 -16.77 -12.22
N SER A 391 3.39 -17.16 -13.47
CA SER A 391 4.22 -16.38 -14.41
C SER A 391 3.61 -15.01 -14.64
N GLU A 392 2.30 -14.93 -14.87
CA GLU A 392 1.60 -13.66 -15.08
C GLU A 392 1.76 -12.71 -13.90
N VAL A 393 1.52 -13.19 -12.68
CA VAL A 393 1.68 -12.39 -11.45
C VAL A 393 3.11 -11.89 -11.27
N ILE A 394 4.10 -12.75 -11.55
CA ILE A 394 5.51 -12.35 -11.50
C ILE A 394 5.83 -11.31 -12.57
N TYR A 395 5.28 -11.46 -13.78
CA TYR A 395 5.47 -10.54 -14.90
C TYR A 395 4.83 -9.18 -14.65
N ASP A 396 3.65 -9.14 -14.04
CA ASP A 396 3.03 -7.90 -13.57
C ASP A 396 3.92 -7.19 -12.56
N GLU A 397 4.47 -7.93 -11.60
CA GLU A 397 5.36 -7.37 -10.58
C GLU A 397 6.66 -6.81 -11.18
N ILE A 398 7.28 -7.53 -12.12
CA ILE A 398 8.45 -7.04 -12.86
C ILE A 398 8.07 -5.77 -13.65
N SER A 399 6.93 -5.75 -14.33
CA SER A 399 6.48 -4.59 -15.09
C SER A 399 6.27 -3.37 -14.19
N MET A 400 5.63 -3.54 -13.03
CA MET A 400 5.42 -2.46 -12.05
C MET A 400 6.76 -1.86 -11.57
N GLN A 401 7.75 -2.70 -11.29
CA GLN A 401 9.08 -2.25 -10.86
C GLN A 401 9.87 -1.58 -12.00
N LEU A 402 9.75 -2.07 -13.25
CA LEU A 402 10.32 -1.41 -14.42
C LEU A 402 9.72 -0.01 -14.62
N ASP A 403 8.40 0.13 -14.45
CA ASP A 403 7.75 1.43 -14.58
C ASP A 403 8.11 2.38 -13.43
N GLN A 404 8.32 1.87 -12.22
CA GLN A 404 8.87 2.65 -11.11
C GLN A 404 10.29 3.14 -11.43
N LEU A 405 11.14 2.28 -11.99
CA LEU A 405 12.50 2.64 -12.40
C LEU A 405 12.48 3.72 -13.49
N LYS A 406 11.62 3.58 -14.51
CA LYS A 406 11.45 4.61 -15.56
C LYS A 406 11.04 5.96 -14.97
N ARG A 407 10.09 5.98 -14.01
CA ARG A 407 9.67 7.22 -13.35
C ARG A 407 10.82 7.87 -12.58
N LEU A 408 11.54 7.09 -11.77
CA LEU A 408 12.68 7.60 -11.00
C LEU A 408 13.79 8.16 -11.92
N LEU A 409 14.10 7.46 -13.01
CA LEU A 409 15.04 7.93 -14.02
C LEU A 409 14.55 9.21 -14.70
N ALA A 410 13.28 9.29 -15.10
CA ALA A 410 12.73 10.49 -15.73
C ALA A 410 12.81 11.73 -14.82
N GLU A 411 12.70 11.54 -13.50
CA GLU A 411 12.80 12.61 -12.52
C GLU A 411 14.23 12.97 -12.12
N ALA A 412 15.19 12.06 -12.28
CA ALA A 412 16.57 12.24 -11.80
C ALA A 412 17.58 12.51 -12.92
N ALA A 413 17.34 12.00 -14.13
CA ALA A 413 18.31 12.01 -15.20
C ALA A 413 18.40 13.41 -15.86
N PRO A 414 19.61 13.91 -16.18
CA PRO A 414 19.80 15.24 -16.79
C PRO A 414 19.26 15.32 -18.23
N MET A 415 18.58 16.42 -18.61
CA MET A 415 17.87 16.60 -19.89
C MET A 415 18.56 16.05 -21.18
N GLN A 416 19.89 16.01 -21.19
CA GLN A 416 20.77 15.46 -22.25
C GLN A 416 20.73 13.91 -22.35
N TRP A 417 20.01 13.20 -21.48
CA TRP A 417 19.99 11.73 -21.45
C TRP A 417 19.14 11.10 -22.56
N LYS A 418 18.18 11.82 -23.17
CA LYS A 418 17.29 11.26 -24.20
C LYS A 418 18.06 10.78 -25.43
N GLU A 419 19.04 11.55 -25.89
CA GLU A 419 19.91 11.16 -27.01
C GLU A 419 20.80 9.96 -26.64
N LYS A 420 21.30 9.92 -25.40
CA LYS A 420 22.04 8.76 -24.86
C LYS A 420 21.18 7.50 -24.80
N TYR A 421 19.91 7.62 -24.43
CA TYR A 421 18.96 6.49 -24.38
C TYR A 421 18.71 5.90 -25.77
N GLU A 422 18.39 6.72 -26.76
CA GLU A 422 18.19 6.23 -28.13
C GLU A 422 19.46 5.58 -28.71
N THR A 423 20.63 6.17 -28.46
CA THR A 423 21.92 5.59 -28.87
C THR A 423 22.18 4.23 -28.20
N GLN A 424 21.92 4.11 -26.89
CA GLN A 424 22.11 2.87 -26.15
C GLN A 424 21.10 1.80 -26.59
N LYS A 425 19.85 2.19 -26.83
CA LYS A 425 18.79 1.31 -27.34
C LYS A 425 19.17 0.75 -28.70
N GLU A 426 19.68 1.57 -29.63
CA GLU A 426 20.19 1.08 -30.92
C GLU A 426 21.38 0.12 -30.78
N MET A 427 22.33 0.41 -29.88
CA MET A 427 23.45 -0.48 -29.59
C MET A 427 23.00 -1.82 -29.02
N ASN A 428 22.05 -1.80 -28.10
CA ASN A 428 21.46 -3.00 -27.52
C ASN A 428 20.71 -3.82 -28.58
N LEU A 429 19.86 -3.19 -29.39
CA LEU A 429 19.17 -3.83 -30.53
C LEU A 429 20.15 -4.49 -31.51
N LYS A 430 21.30 -3.86 -31.79
CA LYS A 430 22.38 -4.45 -32.61
C LYS A 430 23.00 -5.69 -31.93
N LYS A 431 23.34 -5.61 -30.64
CA LYS A 431 23.85 -6.77 -29.88
C LYS A 431 22.87 -7.94 -29.85
N TYR A 432 21.57 -7.68 -29.71
CA TYR A 432 20.54 -8.72 -29.72
C TYR A 432 20.41 -9.42 -31.07
N ARG A 433 20.40 -8.65 -32.17
CA ARG A 433 20.34 -9.23 -33.53
C ARG A 433 21.54 -10.15 -33.80
N VAL A 434 22.71 -9.81 -33.27
CA VAL A 434 23.91 -10.66 -33.36
C VAL A 434 23.78 -11.91 -32.48
N ASN A 435 23.27 -11.80 -31.26
CA ASN A 435 23.09 -12.94 -30.36
C ASN A 435 22.02 -13.94 -30.84
N MET A 436 20.89 -13.47 -31.40
CA MET A 436 19.88 -14.35 -32.00
C MET A 436 20.42 -15.12 -33.22
N ASN A 437 21.25 -14.48 -34.04
CA ASN A 437 21.90 -15.16 -35.17
C ASN A 437 22.95 -16.19 -34.71
N ASN A 438 23.54 -16.02 -33.53
CA ASN A 438 24.50 -16.97 -32.97
C ASN A 438 23.81 -18.13 -32.23
N SER A 439 22.69 -17.91 -31.55
CA SER A 439 21.91 -19.00 -30.92
C SER A 439 21.22 -19.91 -31.94
N ASN A 440 20.89 -19.40 -33.14
CA ASN A 440 20.39 -20.21 -34.25
C ASN A 440 21.49 -21.01 -34.98
N ASN A 441 22.77 -20.79 -34.67
CA ASN A 441 23.92 -21.49 -35.26
C ASN A 441 24.51 -22.58 -34.33
N VAL A 442 23.89 -22.83 -33.18
CA VAL A 442 24.30 -23.90 -32.23
C VAL A 442 23.16 -24.91 -31.99
N ALA A 443 22.19 -24.98 -32.90
CA ALA A 443 21.17 -26.03 -32.94
C ALA A 443 21.57 -27.17 -33.89
#